data_AF-A0A8H4JLA6-F1
#
_entry.id   AF-A0A8H4JLA6-F1
#
_cell.length_a   1.000
_cell.length_b   1.000
_cell.length_c   1.000
_cell.angle_alpha   90.00
_cell.angle_beta   90.00
_cell.angle_gamma   90.00
#
_symmetry.space_group_name_H-M   'P 1'
#
loop_
_entity.id
_entity.type
_entity.pdbx_description
1 polymer ?
#
loop_
_entity_poly.entity_id
_entity_poly.type
_entity_poly.pdbx_seq_one_letter_code
_entity_poly.pdbx_strand_id
1 'polypeptide(L)'
;MEYVTDDCVLKVLSEFKESKITLVEWENPLLQRLGYPLATNVDLLFLILDEQIEIARHIAEANGLQDNDRPPGYMAEHARKGFRYVFGESSHKFILVPISWTGIQQQELVPVDSATLPCPLWTVHVPAFCAAYLRIIMQEHAGSTVRLMANADLASVIGYSMFDMSYEGDYIPTPEGLEHLDAGERQKMAEKDDLEMENALSSIKQWQFTDETEWARDMMLQLVSGKLSYDDLRTRSKPML
;
A
#
# COMPACT_ATOMS: atom_id res chain seq x y z
N MET A 1 -3.11 2.07 20.20
CA MET A 1 -3.36 0.92 19.30
C MET A 1 -4.61 0.25 19.83
N GLU A 2 -5.73 0.40 19.15
CA GLU A 2 -7.01 -0.19 19.57
C GLU A 2 -7.02 -1.67 19.21
N TYR A 3 -7.49 -2.52 20.14
CA TYR A 3 -7.62 -3.95 19.91
C TYR A 3 -8.94 -4.24 19.22
N VAL A 4 -8.96 -5.20 18.30
CA VAL A 4 -10.20 -5.72 17.74
C VAL A 4 -10.92 -6.49 18.83
N THR A 5 -12.03 -5.94 19.34
CA THR A 5 -12.85 -6.56 20.40
C THR A 5 -14.19 -7.10 19.90
N ASP A 6 -14.45 -7.01 18.60
CA ASP A 6 -15.69 -7.50 18.01
C ASP A 6 -15.68 -9.03 17.96
N ASP A 7 -16.62 -9.66 18.67
CA ASP A 7 -16.71 -11.12 18.81
C ASP A 7 -16.88 -11.84 17.46
N CYS A 8 -17.58 -11.23 16.50
CA CYS A 8 -17.78 -11.79 15.17
C CYS A 8 -16.45 -11.83 14.42
N VAL A 9 -15.71 -10.72 14.43
CA VAL A 9 -14.39 -10.65 13.79
C VAL A 9 -13.39 -11.60 14.45
N LEU A 10 -13.36 -11.66 15.79
CA LEU A 10 -12.47 -12.56 16.52
C LEU A 10 -12.74 -14.02 16.17
N LYS A 11 -14.01 -14.39 16.00
CA LYS A 11 -14.39 -15.74 15.56
C LYS A 11 -13.96 -16.02 14.12
N VAL A 12 -14.18 -15.08 13.19
CA VAL A 12 -13.71 -15.19 11.80
C VAL A 12 -12.20 -15.39 11.74
N LEU A 13 -11.42 -14.57 12.45
CA LEU A 13 -9.95 -14.68 12.46
C LEU A 13 -9.46 -15.99 13.10
N SER A 14 -10.19 -16.50 14.09
CA SER A 14 -9.91 -17.81 14.69
C SER A 14 -10.16 -18.95 13.69
N GLU A 15 -11.29 -18.92 12.98
CA GLU A 15 -11.62 -19.91 11.94
C GLU A 15 -10.69 -19.82 10.72
N PHE A 16 -10.20 -18.62 10.38
CA PHE A 16 -9.15 -18.42 9.37
C PHE A 16 -7.87 -19.13 9.76
N LYS A 17 -7.44 -19.00 11.02
CA LYS A 17 -6.26 -19.70 11.54
C LYS A 17 -6.43 -21.21 11.49
N GLU A 18 -7.58 -21.73 11.92
CA GLU A 18 -7.87 -23.17 11.88
C GLU A 18 -7.87 -23.70 10.44
N SER A 19 -8.40 -22.91 9.51
CA SER A 19 -8.45 -23.22 8.07
C SER A 19 -7.14 -22.93 7.34
N LYS A 20 -6.10 -22.45 8.04
CA LYS A 20 -4.79 -22.05 7.48
C LYS A 20 -4.91 -21.04 6.33
N ILE A 21 -5.85 -20.11 6.44
CA ILE A 21 -5.99 -19.01 5.50
C ILE A 21 -4.81 -18.05 5.70
N THR A 22 -4.15 -17.73 4.60
CA THR A 22 -3.03 -16.78 4.58
C THR A 22 -3.60 -15.37 4.49
N LEU A 23 -3.32 -14.55 5.49
CA LEU A 23 -3.71 -13.15 5.54
C LEU A 23 -2.49 -12.29 5.30
N VAL A 24 -2.47 -11.56 4.19
CA VAL A 24 -1.44 -10.57 3.90
C VAL A 24 -2.02 -9.19 4.13
N GLU A 25 -1.39 -8.36 4.95
CA GLU A 25 -1.84 -6.98 5.17
C GLU A 25 -1.91 -6.20 3.84
N TRP A 26 -2.94 -5.36 3.70
CA TRP A 26 -3.19 -4.60 2.49
C TRP A 26 -3.66 -3.17 2.78
N GLU A 27 -3.39 -2.23 1.86
CA GLU A 27 -3.72 -0.79 1.99
C GLU A 27 -3.28 -0.22 3.35
N ASN A 28 -4.12 0.53 4.08
CA ASN A 28 -3.71 1.27 5.28
C ASN A 28 -2.84 0.47 6.27
N PRO A 29 -3.21 -0.77 6.69
CA PRO A 29 -2.33 -1.63 7.49
C PRO A 29 -0.93 -1.81 6.90
N LEU A 30 -0.84 -2.12 5.60
CA LEU A 30 0.43 -2.31 4.91
C LEU A 30 1.20 -0.97 4.78
N LEU A 31 0.52 0.12 4.43
CA LEU A 31 1.12 1.45 4.31
C LEU A 31 1.75 1.89 5.63
N GLN A 32 1.05 1.70 6.75
CA GLN A 32 1.56 1.97 8.10
C GLN A 32 2.79 1.13 8.41
N ARG A 33 2.76 -0.17 8.06
CA ARG A 33 3.91 -1.05 8.25
C ARG A 33 5.13 -0.63 7.44
N LEU A 34 4.90 -0.08 6.24
CA LEU A 34 5.96 0.43 5.37
C LEU A 34 6.43 1.85 5.74
N GLY A 35 5.93 2.41 6.85
CA GLY A 35 6.44 3.64 7.44
C GLY A 35 5.63 4.90 7.10
N TYR A 36 4.50 4.79 6.40
CA TYR A 36 3.62 5.93 6.12
C TYR A 36 2.78 6.27 7.38
N PRO A 37 2.93 7.47 8.01
CA PRO A 37 2.26 7.79 9.28
C PRO A 37 0.77 8.13 9.11
N LEU A 38 -0.02 7.13 8.74
CA LEU A 38 -1.47 7.23 8.73
C LEU A 38 -2.04 7.16 10.15
N ALA A 39 -3.15 7.87 10.39
CA ALA A 39 -3.93 7.70 11.61
C ALA A 39 -4.31 6.23 11.80
N THR A 40 -4.17 5.71 13.03
CA THR A 40 -4.55 4.33 13.34
C THR A 40 -6.02 4.12 13.00
N ASN A 41 -6.30 3.15 12.13
CA ASN A 41 -7.64 2.73 11.79
C ASN A 41 -7.78 1.25 12.17
N VAL A 42 -8.93 0.90 12.74
CA VAL A 42 -9.30 -0.45 13.18
C VAL A 42 -9.81 -1.32 12.03
N ASP A 43 -10.02 -0.73 10.85
CA ASP A 43 -10.38 -1.44 9.63
C ASP A 43 -9.33 -2.51 9.27
N LEU A 44 -9.82 -3.67 8.83
CA LEU A 44 -9.04 -4.85 8.54
C LEU A 44 -9.09 -5.14 7.04
N LEU A 45 -7.94 -5.08 6.37
CA LEU A 45 -7.82 -5.26 4.93
C LEU A 45 -6.73 -6.29 4.64
N PHE A 46 -7.12 -7.35 3.94
CA PHE A 46 -6.23 -8.47 3.67
C PHE A 46 -6.23 -8.85 2.19
N LEU A 47 -5.05 -9.12 1.64
CA LEU A 47 -4.94 -9.99 0.48
C LEU A 47 -5.01 -11.44 0.92
N ILE A 48 -5.76 -12.24 0.16
CA ILE A 48 -5.98 -13.67 0.36
C ILE A 48 -5.51 -14.39 -0.89
N LEU A 49 -4.90 -15.56 -0.72
CA LEU A 49 -4.55 -16.42 -1.85
C LEU A 49 -5.82 -16.78 -2.65
N ASP A 50 -5.73 -16.77 -3.97
CA ASP A 50 -6.89 -16.95 -4.86
C ASP A 50 -7.64 -18.26 -4.60
N GLU A 51 -6.93 -19.34 -4.29
CA GLU A 51 -7.52 -20.63 -3.95
C GLU A 51 -8.23 -20.65 -2.58
N GLN A 52 -7.96 -19.66 -1.72
CA GLN A 52 -8.52 -19.54 -0.37
C GLN A 52 -9.65 -18.51 -0.28
N ILE A 53 -9.80 -17.62 -1.28
CA ILE A 53 -10.70 -16.46 -1.19
C ILE A 53 -12.16 -16.86 -0.95
N GLU A 54 -12.65 -17.88 -1.65
CA GLU A 54 -14.04 -18.33 -1.48
C GLU A 54 -14.24 -18.95 -0.09
N ILE A 55 -13.29 -19.74 0.40
CA ILE A 55 -13.39 -20.31 1.76
C ILE A 55 -13.39 -19.19 2.81
N ALA A 56 -12.51 -18.19 2.66
CA ALA A 56 -12.44 -17.03 3.53
C ALA A 56 -13.77 -16.25 3.57
N ARG A 57 -14.36 -16.03 2.39
CA ARG A 57 -15.69 -15.44 2.25
C ARG A 57 -16.76 -16.23 2.99
N HIS A 58 -16.83 -17.55 2.76
CA HIS A 58 -17.85 -18.39 3.38
C HIS A 58 -17.75 -18.36 4.91
N ILE A 59 -16.53 -18.37 5.45
CA ILE A 59 -16.30 -18.23 6.90
C ILE A 59 -16.77 -16.86 7.40
N ALA A 60 -16.43 -15.77 6.72
CA ALA A 60 -16.86 -14.42 7.10
C ALA A 60 -18.39 -14.32 7.16
N GLU A 61 -19.07 -14.76 6.10
CA GLU A 61 -20.53 -14.73 6.00
C GLU A 61 -21.21 -15.67 7.03
N ALA A 62 -20.68 -16.88 7.23
CA ALA A 62 -21.21 -17.85 8.20
C ALA A 62 -21.13 -17.35 9.64
N ASN A 63 -20.18 -16.46 9.94
CA ASN A 63 -20.04 -15.84 11.24
C ASN A 63 -20.86 -14.55 11.41
N GLY A 64 -21.56 -14.11 10.36
CA GLY A 64 -22.49 -12.98 10.43
C GLY A 64 -21.89 -11.64 9.99
N LEU A 65 -20.70 -11.62 9.40
CA LEU A 65 -20.20 -10.43 8.72
C LEU A 65 -21.06 -10.16 7.47
N GLN A 66 -21.51 -8.91 7.32
CA GLN A 66 -22.37 -8.47 6.23
C GLN A 66 -21.81 -7.22 5.58
N ASP A 67 -22.03 -7.08 4.28
CA ASP A 67 -21.79 -5.83 3.58
C ASP A 67 -22.85 -4.78 3.98
N ASN A 68 -22.59 -3.52 3.68
CA ASN A 68 -23.54 -2.42 3.89
C ASN A 68 -23.55 -1.43 2.72
N ASP A 69 -24.48 -0.49 2.73
CA ASP A 69 -24.59 0.53 1.67
C ASP A 69 -23.61 1.71 1.85
N ARG A 70 -22.60 1.61 2.74
CA ARG A 70 -21.63 2.71 2.90
C ARG A 70 -20.82 2.89 1.61
N PRO A 71 -20.40 4.11 1.28
CA PRO A 71 -19.56 4.34 0.12
C PRO A 71 -18.19 3.63 0.25
N PRO A 72 -17.57 3.29 -0.89
CA PRO A 72 -16.16 2.92 -0.94
C PRO A 72 -15.28 3.99 -0.30
N GLY A 73 -14.27 3.56 0.44
CA GLY A 73 -13.24 4.41 1.03
C GLY A 73 -11.82 3.88 0.81
N TYR A 74 -11.69 2.67 0.27
CA TYR A 74 -10.45 1.99 -0.04
C TYR A 74 -10.33 1.72 -1.53
N MET A 75 -9.09 1.68 -2.01
CA MET A 75 -8.72 1.42 -3.40
C MET A 75 -9.32 0.10 -3.88
N ALA A 76 -9.26 -0.97 -3.08
CA ALA A 76 -9.84 -2.26 -3.45
C ALA A 76 -11.37 -2.20 -3.65
N GLU A 77 -12.08 -1.42 -2.82
CA GLU A 77 -13.52 -1.20 -2.97
C GLU A 77 -13.83 -0.44 -4.27
N HIS A 78 -13.08 0.63 -4.57
CA HIS A 78 -13.23 1.38 -5.81
C HIS A 78 -12.95 0.53 -7.06
N ALA A 79 -11.96 -0.36 -6.98
CA ALA A 79 -11.62 -1.30 -8.04
C ALA A 79 -12.64 -2.44 -8.17
N ARG A 80 -13.57 -2.57 -7.22
CA ARG A 80 -14.52 -3.68 -7.09
C ARG A 80 -13.80 -5.03 -7.08
N LYS A 81 -12.70 -5.09 -6.33
CA LYS A 81 -11.86 -6.27 -6.19
C LYS A 81 -12.03 -6.80 -4.77
N GLY A 82 -12.70 -7.94 -4.66
CA GLY A 82 -12.85 -8.65 -3.39
C GLY A 82 -14.22 -8.52 -2.73
N PHE A 83 -14.26 -8.94 -1.48
CA PHE A 83 -15.44 -9.00 -0.63
C PHE A 83 -15.30 -8.00 0.52
N ARG A 84 -16.40 -7.35 0.84
CA ARG A 84 -16.45 -6.28 1.82
C ARG A 84 -17.52 -6.59 2.85
N TYR A 85 -17.16 -6.34 4.11
CA TYR A 85 -18.05 -6.46 5.23
C TYR A 85 -17.84 -5.31 6.20
N VAL A 86 -18.77 -5.15 7.14
CA VAL A 86 -18.62 -4.24 8.27
C VAL A 86 -18.82 -4.93 9.60
N PHE A 87 -18.19 -4.37 10.64
CA PHE A 87 -18.25 -4.86 12.01
C PHE A 87 -18.20 -3.71 13.02
N GLY A 88 -18.57 -3.99 14.27
CA GLY A 88 -18.64 -3.02 15.35
C GLY A 88 -19.69 -1.91 15.16
N GLU A 89 -19.96 -1.17 16.23
CA GLU A 89 -20.94 -0.07 16.23
C GLU A 89 -20.54 1.07 15.29
N SER A 90 -19.24 1.34 15.17
CA SER A 90 -18.68 2.33 14.24
C SER A 90 -18.76 1.91 12.76
N SER A 91 -19.15 0.66 12.50
CA SER A 91 -19.12 -0.01 11.19
C SER A 91 -17.76 0.11 10.50
N HIS A 92 -16.74 -0.38 11.22
CA HIS A 92 -15.40 -0.63 10.69
C HIS A 92 -15.47 -1.64 9.54
N LYS A 93 -14.50 -1.59 8.63
CA LYS A 93 -14.50 -2.41 7.42
C LYS A 93 -13.63 -3.64 7.59
N PHE A 94 -14.12 -4.76 7.08
CA PHE A 94 -13.38 -6.01 6.92
C PHE A 94 -13.37 -6.35 5.43
N ILE A 95 -12.20 -6.31 4.79
CA ILE A 95 -12.07 -6.42 3.33
C ILE A 95 -11.12 -7.55 2.98
N LEU A 96 -11.58 -8.43 2.09
CA LEU A 96 -10.85 -9.58 1.57
C LEU A 96 -10.63 -9.43 0.08
N VAL A 97 -9.39 -9.39 -0.36
CA VAL A 97 -9.02 -9.11 -1.76
C VAL A 97 -8.19 -10.28 -2.31
N PRO A 98 -8.45 -10.77 -3.53
CA PRO A 98 -7.61 -11.80 -4.12
C PRO A 98 -6.20 -11.25 -4.42
N ILE A 99 -5.16 -11.98 -4.00
CA ILE A 99 -3.76 -11.56 -4.15
C ILE A 99 -3.36 -11.40 -5.63
N SER A 100 -3.92 -12.20 -6.54
CA SER A 100 -3.64 -12.11 -7.98
C SER A 100 -3.91 -10.73 -8.60
N TRP A 101 -4.81 -9.93 -8.02
CA TRP A 101 -5.06 -8.57 -8.49
C TRP A 101 -3.81 -7.69 -8.41
N THR A 102 -3.01 -7.89 -7.37
CA THR A 102 -1.77 -7.12 -7.12
C THR A 102 -0.58 -7.66 -7.92
N GLY A 103 -0.63 -8.95 -8.28
CA GLY A 103 0.48 -9.68 -8.87
C GLY A 103 1.67 -9.88 -7.91
N ILE A 104 1.45 -9.77 -6.61
CA ILE A 104 2.39 -10.20 -5.57
C ILE A 104 2.47 -11.72 -5.59
N GLN A 105 3.69 -12.24 -5.53
CA GLN A 105 3.98 -13.67 -5.50
C GLN A 105 4.17 -14.16 -4.07
N GLN A 106 3.90 -15.45 -3.85
CA GLN A 106 4.04 -16.08 -2.53
C GLN A 106 5.45 -15.96 -1.93
N GLN A 107 6.48 -15.99 -2.76
CA GLN A 107 7.88 -15.85 -2.35
C GLN A 107 8.26 -14.43 -1.92
N GLU A 108 7.43 -13.43 -2.21
CA GLU A 108 7.59 -12.05 -1.75
C GLU A 108 6.95 -11.81 -0.38
N LEU A 109 6.22 -12.80 0.15
CA LEU A 109 5.53 -12.70 1.43
C LEU A 109 6.48 -12.97 2.59
N VAL A 110 6.36 -12.14 3.62
CA VAL A 110 7.16 -12.22 4.84
C VAL A 110 6.23 -12.37 6.04
N PRO A 111 6.43 -13.38 6.90
CA PRO A 111 5.60 -13.55 8.07
C PRO A 111 5.87 -12.43 9.08
N VAL A 112 4.83 -11.96 9.74
CA VAL A 112 4.93 -10.96 10.81
C VAL A 112 4.17 -11.41 12.04
N ASP A 113 4.79 -11.17 13.19
CA ASP A 113 4.15 -11.41 14.47
C ASP A 113 3.10 -10.32 14.72
N SER A 114 1.84 -10.73 14.82
CA SER A 114 0.76 -9.85 15.25
C SER A 114 0.52 -10.03 16.74
N ALA A 115 0.80 -8.99 17.52
CA ALA A 115 0.38 -8.95 18.92
C ALA A 115 -1.12 -8.66 19.09
N THR A 116 -1.78 -8.23 18.02
CA THR A 116 -3.16 -7.70 18.04
C THR A 116 -4.19 -8.64 17.44
N LEU A 117 -3.82 -9.51 16.50
CA LEU A 117 -4.73 -10.45 15.85
C LEU A 117 -4.41 -11.90 16.24
N PRO A 118 -5.44 -12.76 16.40
CA PRO A 118 -5.27 -14.13 16.86
C PRO A 118 -4.69 -15.10 15.80
N CYS A 119 -4.35 -14.60 14.61
CA CYS A 119 -3.95 -15.37 13.42
C CYS A 119 -2.56 -14.94 12.88
N PRO A 120 -1.83 -15.85 12.22
CA PRO A 120 -0.59 -15.48 11.52
C PRO A 120 -0.87 -14.44 10.43
N LEU A 121 -0.07 -13.38 10.41
CA LEU A 121 -0.12 -12.34 9.39
C LEU A 121 1.12 -12.38 8.52
N TRP A 122 0.96 -11.91 7.30
CA TRP A 122 2.01 -11.74 6.32
C TRP A 122 2.04 -10.31 5.83
N THR A 123 3.20 -9.86 5.37
CA THR A 123 3.41 -8.57 4.72
C THR A 123 4.27 -8.77 3.48
N VAL A 124 4.51 -7.67 2.77
CA VAL A 124 5.55 -7.56 1.75
C VAL A 124 6.56 -6.49 2.13
N HIS A 125 7.74 -6.52 1.50
CA HIS A 125 8.71 -5.44 1.56
C HIS A 125 8.39 -4.33 0.53
N VAL A 126 9.01 -3.16 0.71
CA VAL A 126 8.85 -1.98 -0.17
C VAL A 126 9.00 -2.32 -1.67
N PRO A 127 9.96 -3.15 -2.14
CA PRO A 127 10.07 -3.46 -3.57
C PRO A 127 8.82 -4.14 -4.14
N ALA A 128 8.32 -5.18 -3.45
CA ALA A 128 7.12 -5.91 -3.85
C ALA A 128 5.87 -5.02 -3.79
N PHE A 129 5.75 -4.17 -2.76
CA PHE A 129 4.72 -3.14 -2.69
C PHE A 129 4.77 -2.20 -3.90
N CYS A 130 5.95 -1.68 -4.25
CA CYS A 130 6.11 -0.77 -5.38
C CYS A 130 5.73 -1.43 -6.71
N ALA A 131 6.18 -2.67 -6.94
CA ALA A 131 5.82 -3.42 -8.14
C ALA A 131 4.30 -3.67 -8.24
N ALA A 132 3.66 -4.01 -7.11
CA ALA A 132 2.22 -4.20 -7.04
C ALA A 132 1.44 -2.93 -7.38
N TYR A 133 1.81 -1.80 -6.77
CA TYR A 133 1.13 -0.53 -7.01
C TYR A 133 1.37 0.01 -8.42
N LEU A 134 2.58 -0.10 -8.97
CA LEU A 134 2.85 0.21 -10.38
C LEU A 134 1.97 -0.62 -11.31
N ARG A 135 1.84 -1.92 -11.03
CA ARG A 135 0.99 -2.81 -11.82
C ARG A 135 -0.48 -2.37 -11.77
N ILE A 136 -1.00 -2.03 -10.60
CA ILE A 136 -2.37 -1.50 -10.42
C ILE A 136 -2.54 -0.20 -11.23
N ILE A 137 -1.62 0.76 -11.08
CA ILE A 137 -1.65 2.04 -11.80
C ILE A 137 -1.70 1.84 -13.32
N MET A 138 -0.93 0.89 -13.86
CA MET A 138 -0.86 0.60 -15.30
C MET A 138 -2.07 -0.20 -15.82
N GLN A 139 -2.78 -0.91 -14.95
CA GLN A 139 -4.01 -1.63 -15.31
C GLN A 139 -5.23 -0.70 -15.34
N GLU A 140 -5.22 0.35 -14.53
CA GLU A 140 -6.34 1.29 -14.39
C GLU A 140 -6.31 2.42 -15.41
N HIS A 141 -7.49 2.95 -15.73
CA HIS A 141 -7.59 4.08 -16.67
C HIS A 141 -7.12 5.39 -16.03
N ALA A 142 -6.60 6.29 -16.86
CA ALA A 142 -6.20 7.63 -16.44
C ALA A 142 -7.41 8.39 -15.86
N GLY A 143 -7.22 9.07 -14.73
CA GLY A 143 -8.27 9.79 -14.01
C GLY A 143 -9.20 8.93 -13.16
N SER A 144 -9.02 7.60 -13.12
CA SER A 144 -9.78 6.73 -12.21
C SER A 144 -9.42 7.01 -10.75
N THR A 145 -10.40 6.87 -9.85
CA THR A 145 -10.16 6.98 -8.40
C THR A 145 -9.12 5.96 -7.92
N VAL A 146 -9.17 4.73 -8.44
CA VAL A 146 -8.20 3.66 -8.09
C VAL A 146 -6.78 4.11 -8.43
N ARG A 147 -6.57 4.64 -9.65
CA ARG A 147 -5.24 5.11 -10.07
C ARG A 147 -4.77 6.31 -9.25
N LEU A 148 -5.66 7.25 -8.92
CA LEU A 148 -5.33 8.40 -8.09
C LEU A 148 -4.88 7.97 -6.68
N MET A 149 -5.62 7.05 -6.06
CA MET A 149 -5.28 6.49 -4.74
C MET A 149 -3.95 5.71 -4.81
N ALA A 150 -3.77 4.85 -5.81
CA ALA A 150 -2.55 4.08 -5.98
C ALA A 150 -1.31 4.99 -6.18
N ASN A 151 -1.45 6.06 -6.97
CA ASN A 151 -0.39 7.05 -7.14
C ASN A 151 -0.03 7.72 -5.81
N ALA A 152 -1.04 8.16 -5.05
CA ALA A 152 -0.84 8.84 -3.78
C ALA A 152 -0.16 7.93 -2.75
N ASP A 153 -0.63 6.70 -2.60
CA ASP A 153 -0.07 5.70 -1.69
C ASP A 153 1.38 5.35 -2.05
N LEU A 154 1.65 5.11 -3.34
CA LEU A 154 3.00 4.80 -3.84
C LEU A 154 3.95 5.96 -3.58
N ALA A 155 3.55 7.18 -3.92
CA ALA A 155 4.35 8.38 -3.68
C ALA A 155 4.60 8.58 -2.18
N SER A 156 3.60 8.34 -1.33
CA SER A 156 3.72 8.47 0.13
C SER A 156 4.73 7.48 0.68
N VAL A 157 4.59 6.17 0.41
CA VAL A 157 5.55 5.17 0.90
C VAL A 157 6.97 5.46 0.44
N ILE A 158 7.16 5.91 -0.80
CA ILE A 158 8.48 6.32 -1.29
C ILE A 158 9.02 7.53 -0.53
N GLY A 159 8.21 8.57 -0.37
CA GLY A 159 8.55 9.76 0.41
C GLY A 159 9.08 9.40 1.80
N TYR A 160 8.28 8.69 2.60
CA TYR A 160 8.65 8.37 3.98
C TYR A 160 9.71 7.28 4.13
N SER A 161 9.87 6.39 3.15
CA SER A 161 10.88 5.33 3.23
C SER A 161 12.26 5.75 2.71
N MET A 162 12.34 6.80 1.89
CA MET A 162 13.59 7.19 1.22
C MET A 162 14.08 8.60 1.53
N PHE A 163 13.18 9.51 1.91
CA PHE A 163 13.51 10.91 2.11
C PHE A 163 13.28 11.33 3.56
N ASP A 164 13.98 12.36 3.99
CA ASP A 164 13.82 12.90 5.33
C ASP A 164 12.50 13.68 5.44
N MET A 165 11.42 13.03 5.85
CA MET A 165 10.11 13.66 6.04
C MET A 165 9.96 14.37 7.39
N SER A 166 11.04 14.62 8.14
CA SER A 166 10.96 15.28 9.46
C SER A 166 10.44 16.71 9.42
N TYR A 167 10.50 17.37 8.25
CA TYR A 167 9.96 18.71 8.03
C TYR A 167 8.45 18.70 7.71
N GLU A 168 7.80 17.54 7.66
CA GLU A 168 6.37 17.50 7.36
C GLU A 168 5.55 18.16 8.49
N GLY A 169 4.75 19.16 8.10
CA GLY A 169 4.02 20.02 9.04
C GLY A 169 4.77 21.31 9.39
N ASP A 170 6.07 21.39 9.10
CA ASP A 170 6.79 22.64 9.00
C ASP A 170 6.52 23.28 7.63
N TYR A 171 6.53 24.62 7.58
CA TYR A 171 6.42 25.33 6.30
C TYR A 171 7.64 24.96 5.44
N ILE A 172 7.45 24.14 4.41
CA ILE A 172 8.40 24.09 3.28
C ILE A 172 8.54 25.54 2.82
N PRO A 173 9.76 26.13 2.84
CA PRO A 173 9.93 27.51 2.45
C PRO A 173 9.39 27.66 1.03
N THR A 174 8.37 28.49 0.86
CA THR A 174 7.88 28.83 -0.48
C THR A 174 9.01 29.54 -1.24
N PRO A 175 8.93 29.69 -2.57
CA PRO A 175 9.90 30.49 -3.32
C PRO A 175 10.18 31.85 -2.68
N GLU A 176 9.18 32.49 -2.08
CA GLU A 176 9.32 33.73 -1.31
C GLU A 176 10.01 33.54 0.05
N GLY A 177 9.80 32.41 0.74
CA GLY A 177 10.52 32.02 1.95
C GLY A 177 11.99 31.68 1.71
N LEU A 178 12.33 31.17 0.52
CA LEU A 178 13.70 30.90 0.09
C LEU A 178 14.50 32.18 -0.21
N GLU A 179 13.84 33.31 -0.47
CA GLU A 179 14.51 34.62 -0.65
C GLU A 179 15.13 35.14 0.67
N HIS A 180 14.62 34.68 1.82
CA HIS A 180 15.11 35.05 3.14
C HIS A 180 16.24 34.16 3.66
N LEU A 181 16.50 33.02 3.00
CA LEU A 181 17.63 32.16 3.32
C LEU A 181 18.93 32.76 2.77
N ASP A 182 19.99 32.69 3.57
CA ASP A 182 21.30 33.08 3.07
C ASP A 182 21.78 32.10 1.97
N ALA A 183 22.80 32.51 1.21
CA ALA A 183 23.30 31.68 0.10
C ALA A 183 23.85 30.33 0.57
N GLY A 184 24.37 30.26 1.80
CA GLY A 184 24.92 29.04 2.40
C GLY A 184 23.82 28.07 2.85
N GLU A 185 22.71 28.57 3.38
CA GLU A 185 21.54 27.76 3.74
C GLU A 185 20.89 27.12 2.50
N ARG A 186 20.73 27.91 1.42
CA ARG A 186 20.24 27.39 0.13
C ARG A 186 21.16 26.32 -0.45
N GLN A 187 22.48 26.53 -0.39
CA GLN A 187 23.44 25.55 -0.86
C GLN A 187 23.37 24.24 -0.05
N LYS A 188 23.29 24.33 1.29
CA LYS A 188 23.16 23.13 2.14
C LYS A 188 21.88 22.35 1.89
N MET A 189 20.77 23.05 1.63
CA MET A 189 19.50 22.40 1.29
C MET A 189 19.60 21.66 -0.05
N ALA A 190 20.15 22.31 -1.08
CA ALA A 190 20.38 21.65 -2.37
C ALA A 190 21.33 20.44 -2.27
N GLU A 191 22.43 20.57 -1.51
CA GLU A 191 23.37 19.46 -1.27
C GLU A 191 22.71 18.30 -0.50
N LYS A 192 21.81 18.60 0.44
CA LYS A 192 21.02 17.60 1.15
C LYS A 192 20.06 16.87 0.20
N ASP A 193 19.30 17.62 -0.60
CA ASP A 193 18.34 17.06 -1.56
C ASP A 193 19.04 16.17 -2.59
N ASP A 194 20.18 16.61 -3.14
CA ASP A 194 20.99 15.83 -4.07
C ASP A 194 21.50 14.53 -3.44
N LEU A 195 21.97 14.59 -2.19
CA LEU A 195 22.45 13.42 -1.46
C LEU A 195 21.32 12.43 -1.14
N GLU A 196 20.16 12.91 -0.72
CA GLU A 196 18.98 12.07 -0.48
C GLU A 196 18.51 11.39 -1.76
N MET A 197 18.48 12.13 -2.88
CA MET A 197 18.18 11.57 -4.19
C MET A 197 19.18 10.49 -4.60
N GLU A 198 20.48 10.73 -4.45
CA GLU A 198 21.52 9.73 -4.76
C GLU A 198 21.36 8.46 -3.90
N ASN A 199 21.12 8.63 -2.60
CA ASN A 199 20.89 7.53 -1.68
C ASN A 199 19.64 6.73 -2.02
N ALA A 200 18.54 7.40 -2.35
CA ALA A 200 17.28 6.77 -2.77
C ALA A 200 17.50 5.92 -4.03
N LEU A 201 18.14 6.48 -5.06
CA LEU A 201 18.43 5.76 -6.31
C LEU A 201 19.41 4.60 -6.11
N SER A 202 20.41 4.76 -5.23
CA SER A 202 21.33 3.68 -4.86
C SER A 202 20.61 2.54 -4.14
N SER A 203 19.71 2.88 -3.21
CA SER A 203 18.87 1.92 -2.49
C SER A 203 18.00 1.11 -3.45
N ILE A 204 17.30 1.77 -4.39
CA ILE A 204 16.44 1.09 -5.39
C ILE A 204 17.24 0.13 -6.27
N LYS A 205 18.49 0.46 -6.63
CA LYS A 205 19.36 -0.45 -7.41
C LYS A 205 19.72 -1.72 -6.64
N GLN A 206 19.70 -1.68 -5.31
CA GLN A 206 20.06 -2.82 -4.45
C GLN A 206 18.83 -3.64 -4.03
N TRP A 207 17.62 -3.14 -4.27
CA TRP A 207 16.38 -3.86 -3.99
C TRP A 207 16.36 -5.24 -4.65
N GLN A 208 15.78 -6.21 -3.95
CA GLN A 208 15.60 -7.55 -4.48
C GLN A 208 14.20 -7.65 -5.05
N PHE A 209 14.12 -7.84 -6.36
CA PHE A 209 12.88 -8.16 -7.06
C PHE A 209 12.96 -9.61 -7.54
N THR A 210 11.79 -10.16 -7.83
CA THR A 210 11.70 -11.43 -8.54
C THR A 210 11.87 -11.19 -10.04
N ASP A 211 12.18 -12.24 -10.81
CA ASP A 211 12.33 -12.13 -12.28
C ASP A 211 11.10 -11.49 -12.95
N GLU A 212 9.89 -11.74 -12.42
CA GLU A 212 8.64 -11.18 -12.94
C GLU A 212 8.37 -9.72 -12.55
N THR A 213 9.10 -9.21 -11.55
CA THR A 213 8.92 -7.85 -11.02
C THR A 213 10.13 -6.96 -11.26
N GLU A 214 11.22 -7.48 -11.83
CA GLU A 214 12.45 -6.72 -12.12
C GLU A 214 12.21 -5.50 -13.03
N TRP A 215 11.21 -5.55 -13.91
CA TRP A 215 10.79 -4.40 -14.73
C TRP A 215 10.40 -3.17 -13.89
N ALA A 216 9.93 -3.37 -12.65
CA ALA A 216 9.53 -2.30 -11.76
C ALA A 216 10.73 -1.47 -11.30
N ARG A 217 11.94 -2.05 -11.23
CA ARG A 217 13.14 -1.33 -10.79
C ARG A 217 13.42 -0.12 -11.66
N ASP A 218 13.46 -0.31 -12.98
CA ASP A 218 13.75 0.79 -13.91
C ASP A 218 12.66 1.87 -13.85
N MET A 219 11.40 1.47 -13.74
CA MET A 219 10.29 2.42 -13.58
C MET A 219 10.40 3.21 -12.28
N MET A 220 10.72 2.57 -11.16
CA MET A 220 10.94 3.24 -9.88
C MET A 220 12.12 4.22 -9.94
N LEU A 221 13.23 3.84 -10.60
CA LEU A 221 14.36 4.75 -10.81
C LEU A 221 13.96 5.98 -11.62
N GLN A 222 13.15 5.83 -12.66
CA GLN A 222 12.67 6.94 -13.48
C GLN A 222 11.70 7.85 -12.73
N LEU A 223 10.78 7.28 -11.93
CA LEU A 223 9.82 8.03 -11.12
C LEU A 223 10.54 8.82 -10.02
N VAL A 224 11.41 8.16 -9.25
CA VAL A 224 12.12 8.80 -8.13
C VAL A 224 13.08 9.87 -8.62
N SER A 225 13.75 9.67 -9.76
CA SER A 225 14.60 10.71 -10.37
C SER A 225 13.84 11.84 -11.05
N GLY A 226 12.50 11.82 -11.06
CA GLY A 226 11.66 12.83 -11.71
C GLY A 226 11.70 12.80 -13.24
N LYS A 227 12.33 11.79 -13.86
CA LYS A 227 12.37 11.62 -15.32
C LYS A 227 11.04 11.17 -15.90
N LEU A 228 10.21 10.54 -15.08
CA LEU A 228 8.87 10.08 -15.41
C LEU A 228 7.90 10.59 -14.37
N SER A 229 6.75 11.12 -14.80
CA SER A 229 5.64 11.43 -13.90
C SER A 229 4.76 10.20 -13.68
N TYR A 230 4.15 10.08 -12.50
CA TYR A 230 3.11 9.08 -12.21
C TYR A 230 1.91 9.19 -13.16
N ASP A 231 1.62 10.38 -13.68
CA ASP A 231 0.54 10.61 -14.64
C ASP A 231 0.88 10.06 -16.04
N ASP A 232 2.17 9.97 -16.36
CA ASP A 232 2.65 9.46 -17.65
C ASP A 232 2.77 7.93 -17.70
N LEU A 233 2.50 7.25 -16.58
CA LEU A 233 2.45 5.80 -16.53
C LEU A 233 1.38 5.28 -17.50
N ARG A 234 1.83 4.54 -18.53
CA ARG A 234 0.97 4.08 -19.63
C ARG A 234 -0.05 3.07 -19.12
N THR A 235 -1.30 3.30 -19.47
CA THR A 235 -2.37 2.31 -19.29
C THR A 235 -2.26 1.26 -20.40
N ARG A 236 -2.57 -0.02 -20.12
CA ARG A 236 -2.56 -1.12 -21.11
C ARG A 236 -3.55 -0.95 -22.30
N SER A 237 -4.06 0.24 -22.56
CA SER A 237 -5.07 0.56 -23.59
C SER A 237 -4.51 1.02 -24.95
N LYS A 238 -3.24 0.75 -25.28
CA LYS A 238 -2.77 0.77 -26.68
C LYS A 238 -2.00 -0.52 -27.03
N PRO A 239 -2.54 -1.40 -27.89
CA PRO A 239 -1.69 -2.32 -28.61
C PRO A 239 -0.72 -1.49 -29.46
N MET A 240 0.55 -1.85 -29.45
CA MET A 240 1.49 -1.38 -30.47
C MET A 240 0.98 -1.90 -31.82
N LEU A 241 0.60 -0.97 -32.70
CA LEU A 241 0.48 -1.22 -34.14
C LEU A 241 1.87 -1.19 -34.77
#